data_AF-A0A820Q5F9-F1
#
_entry.id   AF-A0A820Q5F9-F1
#
_cell.length_a   1.000
_cell.length_b   1.000
_cell.length_c   1.000
_cell.angle_alpha   90.00
_cell.angle_beta   90.00
_cell.angle_gamma   90.00
#
_symmetry.space_group_name_H-M   'P 1'
#
loop_
_entity.id
_entity.type
_entity.pdbx_description
1 polymer ?
#
loop_
_entity_poly.entity_id
_entity_poly.type
_entity_poly.pdbx_seq_one_letter_code
_entity_poly.pdbx_strand_id
1 'polypeptide(L)'
;MAYYNARHLSHRAVPLIRRELDKQLTVMVLVQVLINSCAVLPFGITYMVKKLTAISSDPVFQAKINFASSTANSFYYLSCASPFYTYICVSERFRQQLKYVLFEKHIKRYWQKRIIHN
;
A
#
# COMPACT_ATOMS: atom_id res chain seq x y z
N MET A 1 17.75 39.17 -15.28
CA MET A 1 16.70 38.47 -16.06
C MET A 1 16.45 37.04 -15.58
N ALA A 2 17.46 36.16 -15.53
CA ALA A 2 17.29 34.75 -15.11
C ALA A 2 16.74 34.54 -13.68
N TYR A 3 17.16 35.36 -12.72
CA TYR A 3 16.71 35.27 -11.32
C TYR A 3 15.22 35.57 -11.13
N TYR A 4 14.68 36.54 -11.90
CA TYR A 4 13.25 36.90 -11.85
C TYR A 4 12.35 35.82 -12.47
N ASN A 5 12.80 35.20 -13.56
CA ASN A 5 12.10 34.08 -14.21
C ASN A 5 12.10 32.82 -13.34
N ALA A 6 13.22 32.49 -12.70
CA ALA A 6 13.31 31.37 -11.77
C ALA A 6 12.38 31.55 -10.55
N ARG A 7 12.25 32.78 -10.04
CA ARG A 7 11.38 33.09 -8.89
C ARG A 7 9.89 33.02 -9.25
N HIS A 8 9.50 33.46 -10.45
CA HIS A 8 8.13 33.32 -10.95
C HIS A 8 7.75 31.88 -11.31
N LEU A 9 8.69 31.10 -11.87
CA LEU A 9 8.52 29.68 -12.12
C LEU A 9 8.39 28.89 -10.80
N SER A 10 9.21 29.20 -9.80
CA SER A 10 9.13 28.59 -8.46
C SER A 10 7.75 28.82 -7.83
N HIS A 11 7.23 30.04 -7.87
CA HIS A 11 5.95 30.36 -7.22
C HIS A 11 4.74 29.68 -7.89
N ARG A 12 4.79 29.42 -9.21
CA ARG A 12 3.76 28.67 -9.94
C ARG A 12 3.96 27.14 -9.89
N ALA A 13 5.20 26.68 -9.73
CA ALA A 13 5.51 25.25 -9.62
C ALA A 13 5.05 24.66 -8.28
N VAL A 14 5.13 25.42 -7.18
CA VAL A 14 4.68 24.98 -5.85
C VAL A 14 3.21 24.53 -5.82
N PRO A 15 2.22 25.30 -6.32
CA PRO A 15 0.82 24.87 -6.33
C PRO A 15 0.55 23.70 -7.30
N LEU A 16 1.27 23.62 -8.42
CA LEU A 16 1.15 22.49 -9.36
C LEU A 16 1.65 21.18 -8.76
N ILE A 17 2.82 21.21 -8.10
CA ILE A 17 3.39 20.04 -7.42
C ILE A 17 2.51 19.59 -6.24
N ARG A 18 1.87 20.53 -5.54
CA ARG A 18 0.91 20.20 -4.46
C ARG A 18 -0.34 19.49 -5.00
N ARG A 19 -0.92 19.97 -6.09
CA ARG A 19 -2.11 19.33 -6.72
C ARG A 19 -1.84 17.90 -7.17
N GLU A 20 -0.69 17.65 -7.79
CA GLU A 20 -0.34 16.29 -8.22
C GLU A 20 -0.11 15.36 -7.02
N LEU A 21 0.47 15.89 -5.94
CA LEU A 21 0.66 15.13 -4.71
C LEU A 21 -0.67 14.76 -4.04
N ASP A 22 -1.61 15.70 -3.96
CA ASP A 22 -2.94 15.47 -3.41
C ASP A 22 -3.72 14.46 -4.27
N LYS A 23 -3.58 14.52 -5.60
CA LYS A 23 -4.15 13.52 -6.51
C LYS A 23 -3.55 12.12 -6.29
N GLN A 24 -2.24 12.01 -6.13
CA GLN A 24 -1.60 10.73 -5.83
C GLN A 24 -2.05 10.17 -4.47
N LEU A 25 -2.16 11.02 -3.45
CA LEU A 25 -2.62 10.62 -2.12
C LEU A 25 -4.07 10.13 -2.16
N THR A 26 -4.96 10.87 -2.84
CA THR A 26 -6.38 10.50 -2.96
C THR A 26 -6.58 9.20 -3.74
N VAL A 27 -5.87 9.02 -4.86
CA VAL A 27 -5.89 7.75 -5.62
C VAL A 27 -5.41 6.60 -4.75
N MET A 28 -4.34 6.82 -3.99
CA MET A 28 -3.80 5.80 -3.10
C MET A 28 -4.80 5.38 -2.01
N VAL A 29 -5.42 6.35 -1.33
CA VAL A 29 -6.42 6.08 -0.29
C VAL A 29 -7.64 5.39 -0.90
N LEU A 30 -8.08 5.82 -2.08
CA LEU A 30 -9.23 5.23 -2.77
C LEU A 30 -9.00 3.74 -3.07
N VAL A 31 -7.84 3.39 -3.63
CA VAL A 31 -7.47 1.98 -3.89
C VAL A 31 -7.43 1.18 -2.59
N GLN A 32 -6.86 1.73 -1.53
CA GLN A 32 -6.78 1.06 -0.23
C GLN A 32 -8.17 0.81 0.37
N VAL A 33 -9.08 1.78 0.25
CA VAL A 33 -10.46 1.67 0.74
C VAL A 33 -11.22 0.61 -0.06
N LEU A 34 -11.05 0.55 -1.37
CA LEU A 34 -11.69 -0.48 -2.22
C LEU A 34 -11.21 -1.88 -1.83
N ILE A 35 -9.89 -2.10 -1.71
CA ILE A 35 -9.34 -3.40 -1.33
C ILE A 35 -9.81 -3.80 0.07
N ASN A 36 -9.73 -2.89 1.04
CA ASN A 36 -10.19 -3.16 2.41
C ASN A 36 -11.70 -3.44 2.46
N SER A 37 -12.53 -2.72 1.70
CA SER A 37 -13.97 -2.97 1.65
C SER A 37 -14.27 -4.37 1.10
N CYS A 38 -13.60 -4.76 0.01
CA CYS A 38 -13.73 -6.09 -0.58
C CYS A 38 -13.23 -7.22 0.33
N ALA A 39 -12.29 -6.95 1.24
CA ALA A 39 -11.74 -7.97 2.14
C ALA A 39 -12.46 -8.06 3.48
N VAL A 40 -12.82 -6.92 4.08
CA VAL A 40 -13.44 -6.85 5.42
C VAL A 40 -14.90 -7.30 5.40
N LEU A 41 -15.65 -6.97 4.35
CA LEU A 41 -17.06 -7.37 4.22
C LEU A 41 -17.26 -8.89 4.21
N PRO A 42 -16.61 -9.68 3.33
CA PRO A 42 -16.80 -11.14 3.33
C PRO A 42 -16.28 -11.79 4.61
N PHE A 43 -15.21 -11.26 5.21
CA PHE A 43 -14.73 -11.74 6.50
C PHE A 43 -15.75 -11.49 7.62
N GLY A 44 -16.31 -10.28 7.70
CA GLY A 44 -17.32 -9.94 8.70
C GLY A 44 -18.59 -10.79 8.57
N ILE A 45 -19.09 -10.98 7.35
CA ILE A 45 -20.27 -11.81 7.07
C ILE A 45 -20.02 -13.27 7.48
N THR A 46 -18.92 -13.87 7.03
CA THR A 46 -18.59 -15.28 7.34
C THR A 46 -18.32 -15.49 8.83
N TYR A 47 -17.68 -14.53 9.49
CA TYR A 47 -17.46 -14.56 10.93
C TYR A 47 -18.77 -14.55 11.72
N MET A 48 -19.70 -13.65 11.39
CA MET A 48 -21.02 -13.59 12.03
C MET A 48 -21.84 -14.84 11.79
N VAL A 49 -21.88 -15.33 10.55
CA VAL A 49 -22.59 -16.58 10.19
C VAL A 49 -22.01 -17.75 10.98
N LYS A 50 -20.69 -17.90 11.04
CA LYS A 50 -20.03 -18.97 11.79
C LYS A 50 -20.34 -18.92 13.29
N LYS A 51 -20.44 -17.73 13.89
CA LYS A 51 -20.82 -17.57 15.29
C LYS A 51 -22.27 -17.95 15.56
N LEU A 52 -23.19 -17.54 14.69
CA LEU A 52 -24.61 -17.86 14.81
C LEU A 52 -24.88 -19.37 14.62
N THR A 53 -24.13 -20.00 13.73
CA THR A 53 -24.35 -21.38 13.30
C THR A 53 -23.48 -22.40 14.04
N ALA A 54 -22.66 -21.97 15.00
CA ALA A 54 -21.88 -22.86 15.86
C ALA A 54 -22.76 -23.86 16.66
N ILE A 55 -24.05 -23.58 16.77
CA ILE A 55 -25.06 -24.41 17.46
C ILE A 55 -25.69 -25.45 16.50
N SER A 56 -25.50 -25.31 15.18
CA SER A 56 -26.03 -26.24 14.18
C SER A 56 -25.24 -27.56 14.18
N SER A 57 -25.98 -28.68 14.27
CA SER A 57 -25.46 -30.05 14.25
C SER A 57 -25.29 -30.64 12.84
N ASP A 58 -25.62 -29.89 11.78
CA ASP A 58 -25.48 -30.40 10.40
C ASP A 58 -24.00 -30.33 9.94
N PRO A 59 -23.33 -31.49 9.73
CA PRO A 59 -21.92 -31.52 9.33
C PRO A 59 -21.68 -30.95 7.93
N VAL A 60 -22.64 -31.07 7.01
CA VAL A 60 -22.48 -30.57 5.63
C VAL A 60 -22.49 -29.04 5.61
N PHE A 61 -23.37 -28.45 6.41
CA PHE A 61 -23.45 -27.00 6.56
C PHE A 61 -22.20 -26.41 7.24
N GLN A 62 -21.67 -27.08 8.26
CA GLN A 62 -20.41 -26.69 8.91
C GLN A 62 -19.22 -26.72 7.93
N ALA A 63 -19.14 -27.73 7.06
CA ALA A 63 -18.09 -27.81 6.05
C ALA A 63 -18.13 -26.62 5.06
N LYS A 64 -19.33 -26.22 4.61
CA LYS A 64 -19.52 -25.06 3.73
C LYS A 64 -19.07 -23.75 4.39
N ILE A 65 -19.45 -23.53 5.65
CA ILE A 65 -19.08 -22.33 6.40
C ILE A 65 -17.58 -22.28 6.65
N ASN A 66 -16.96 -23.42 6.97
CA ASN A 66 -15.52 -23.48 7.18
C ASN A 66 -14.75 -23.17 5.89
N PHE A 67 -15.19 -23.70 4.74
CA PHE A 67 -14.61 -23.35 3.44
C PHE A 67 -14.74 -21.86 3.12
N ALA A 68 -15.93 -21.28 3.31
CA ALA A 68 -16.17 -19.86 3.10
C ALA A 68 -15.32 -18.99 4.04
N SER A 69 -15.20 -19.39 5.31
CA SER A 69 -14.38 -18.69 6.31
C SER A 69 -12.89 -18.74 5.98
N SER A 70 -12.37 -19.90 5.56
CA SER A 70 -10.96 -20.04 5.16
C SER A 70 -10.64 -19.20 3.92
N THR A 71 -11.56 -19.12 2.97
CA THR A 71 -11.43 -18.28 1.77
C THR A 71 -11.45 -16.80 2.15
N ALA A 72 -12.40 -16.37 2.98
CA ALA A 72 -12.48 -14.99 3.46
C ALA A 72 -11.25 -14.57 4.28
N ASN A 73 -10.74 -15.45 5.15
CA ASN A 73 -9.51 -15.23 5.91
C ASN A 73 -8.30 -15.02 4.99
N SER A 74 -8.21 -15.81 3.91
CA SER A 74 -7.11 -15.68 2.95
C SER A 74 -7.13 -14.32 2.26
N PHE A 75 -8.30 -13.85 1.83
CA PHE A 75 -8.46 -12.49 1.29
C PHE A 75 -8.15 -11.40 2.30
N TYR A 76 -8.56 -11.58 3.55
CA TYR A 76 -8.26 -10.64 4.63
C TYR A 76 -6.74 -10.50 4.87
N TYR A 77 -6.01 -11.61 4.96
CA TYR A 77 -4.55 -11.56 5.11
C TYR A 77 -3.84 -10.98 3.89
N LEU A 78 -4.31 -11.26 2.67
CA LEU A 78 -3.78 -10.62 1.46
C LEU A 78 -4.00 -9.09 1.50
N SER A 79 -5.12 -8.64 2.05
CA SER A 79 -5.40 -7.21 2.24
C SER A 79 -4.39 -6.54 3.16
N CYS A 80 -3.83 -7.22 4.16
CA CYS A 80 -2.77 -6.68 5.02
C CYS A 80 -1.48 -6.35 4.26
N ALA A 81 -1.17 -7.10 3.20
CA ALA A 81 0.00 -6.85 2.36
C ALA A 81 -0.26 -5.78 1.27
N SER A 82 -1.53 -5.54 0.94
CA SER A 82 -1.95 -4.60 -0.12
C SER A 82 -1.36 -3.18 -0.02
N PRO A 83 -1.21 -2.53 1.16
CA PRO A 83 -0.69 -1.17 1.21
C PRO A 83 0.69 -1.08 0.58
N PHE A 84 1.56 -2.06 0.86
CA PHE A 84 2.91 -2.09 0.33
C PHE A 84 2.94 -2.12 -1.20
N TYR A 85 2.11 -2.96 -1.81
CA TYR A 85 1.97 -3.04 -3.27
C TYR A 85 1.36 -1.76 -3.84
N THR A 86 0.35 -1.18 -3.18
CA THR A 86 -0.24 0.10 -3.58
C THR A 86 0.80 1.23 -3.54
N TYR A 87 1.64 1.29 -2.50
CA TYR A 87 2.74 2.26 -2.40
C TYR A 87 3.75 2.11 -3.55
N ILE A 88 4.12 0.87 -3.91
CA ILE A 88 5.07 0.61 -5.01
C ILE A 88 4.48 1.00 -6.37
N CYS A 89 3.22 0.67 -6.63
CA CYS A 89 2.59 0.90 -7.93
C CYS A 89 2.21 2.37 -8.16
N VAL A 90 1.66 3.04 -7.14
CA VAL A 90 1.03 4.36 -7.27
C VAL A 90 1.99 5.50 -6.92
N SER A 91 2.87 5.34 -5.92
CA SER A 91 3.72 6.44 -5.46
C SER A 91 5.08 6.47 -6.17
N GLU A 92 5.23 7.41 -7.10
CA GLU A 92 6.51 7.66 -7.77
C GLU A 92 7.62 8.06 -6.79
N ARG A 93 7.27 8.88 -5.79
CA ARG A 93 8.20 9.36 -4.77
C ARG A 93 8.72 8.22 -3.90
N PHE A 94 7.85 7.31 -3.48
CA PHE A 94 8.25 6.14 -2.72
C PHE A 94 9.21 5.27 -3.53
N ARG A 95 8.94 5.03 -4.83
CA ARG A 95 9.85 4.30 -5.72
C ARG A 95 11.22 4.98 -5.83
N GLN A 96 11.27 6.30 -5.96
CA GLN A 96 12.51 7.06 -6.05
C GLN A 96 13.30 6.99 -4.74
N GLN A 97 12.64 7.15 -3.59
CA GLN A 97 13.26 7.00 -2.27
C GLN A 97 13.78 5.58 -2.04
N LEU A 98 13.01 4.57 -2.44
CA LEU A 98 13.41 3.16 -2.35
C LEU A 98 14.66 2.89 -3.18
N LYS A 99 14.71 3.37 -4.44
CA LYS A 99 15.90 3.26 -5.31
C LYS A 99 17.12 3.95 -4.68
N TYR A 100 16.95 5.14 -4.12
CA TYR A 100 18.03 5.86 -3.46
C TYR A 100 18.60 5.09 -2.26
N VAL A 101 17.72 4.57 -1.39
CA VAL A 101 18.14 3.82 -0.20
C VAL A 101 18.80 2.48 -0.59
N LEU A 102 18.24 1.76 -1.56
CA LEU A 102 18.76 0.45 -1.98
C LEU A 102 20.06 0.56 -2.78
N PHE A 103 20.14 1.49 -3.74
CA PHE A 103 21.29 1.57 -4.66
C PHE A 103 22.30 2.65 -4.25
N GLU A 104 21.88 3.91 -4.13
CA GLU A 104 22.85 5.00 -3.89
C GLU A 104 23.51 4.94 -2.52
N LYS A 105 22.75 4.62 -1.47
CA LYS A 105 23.31 4.53 -0.12
C LYS A 105 24.28 3.37 0.00
N HIS A 106 23.96 2.22 -0.59
CA HIS A 106 24.83 1.04 -0.58
C HIS A 106 26.11 1.26 -1.38
N ILE A 107 26.01 1.86 -2.57
CA ILE A 107 27.17 2.18 -3.41
C ILE A 107 28.08 3.17 -2.68
N LYS A 108 27.54 4.27 -2.12
CA LYS A 108 28.35 5.24 -1.34
C LYS A 108 29.04 4.59 -0.14
N ARG A 109 28.35 3.69 0.58
CA ARG A 109 28.95 2.95 1.70
C ARG A 109 30.06 2.00 1.26
N TYR A 110 29.89 1.35 0.10
CA TYR A 110 30.91 0.47 -0.47
C TYR A 110 32.18 1.25 -0.85
N TRP A 111 32.03 2.39 -1.53
CA TRP A 111 33.15 3.25 -1.89
C TRP A 111 33.86 3.85 -0.67
N GLN A 112 33.12 4.29 0.36
CA GLN A 112 33.74 4.78 1.60
C GLN A 112 34.59 3.72 2.31
N LYS A 113 34.13 2.45 2.39
CA LYS A 113 34.92 1.38 2.99
C LYS A 113 36.20 1.07 2.21
N ARG A 114 36.17 1.24 0.88
CA ARG A 114 37.33 0.99 0.02
C ARG A 114 38.41 2.07 0.15
N ILE A 115 38.03 3.32 0.45
CA ILE A 115 38.96 4.44 0.63
C ILE A 115 39.67 4.40 2.00
N ILE A 116 39.06 3.77 3.02
CA ILE A 116 39.64 3.69 4.38
C ILE A 116 40.67 2.55 4.51
N HIS A 117 40.64 1.57 3.61
CA HIS A 117 41.53 0.41 3.61
C HIS A 117 42.71 0.50 2.62
N ASN A 118 42.86 1.63 1.92
CA ASN A 118 43.95 1.94 1.00
C ASN A 118 44.72 3.16 1.52
#